data_AF-A0A9D1Z2I1-F1
#
_entry.id   AF-A0A9D1Z2I1-F1
#
_cell.length_a   1.000
_cell.length_b   1.000
_cell.length_c   1.000
_cell.angle_alpha   90.00
_cell.angle_beta   90.00
_cell.angle_gamma   90.00
#
_symmetry.space_group_name_H-M   'P 1'
#
loop_
_entity.id
_entity.type
_entity.pdbx_description
1 polymer ?
#
loop_
_entity_poly.entity_id
_entity_poly.type
_entity_poly.pdbx_seq_one_letter_code
_entity_poly.pdbx_strand_id
1 'polypeptide(L)'
;MKKTKVIYALLLMGLAFGALSCREKETIADDIVIPGLGGTEEAANDLDKWLYENFTEPYNIEVVYRWDAAQMYTTLASRLVPVEFDAVKPMMAAIRDVWFEPYIQAAGADFIKQMSPKKVVLVGSPEYQNGSIKLGQAEGARKILLLNANNFDPTDEAGLKQALHTILHEFAHILHQTVMFDKTYQDISAGFYNATGWKEYDRNQPTDYNPESYARGFVSNYAMSGKDEDFVEVLSMILVYGKQWFDETVLPAAEKSEETDAYNALQQKLSMVESYLLNSWGIRFLDDEVTGERGLESYVQEAVSKVVATPPME
;
A
#
# COMPACT_ATOMS: atom_id res chain seq x y z
N MET A 1 2.85 -79.28 -18.11
CA MET A 1 1.45 -78.88 -17.87
C MET A 1 1.21 -78.03 -16.61
N LYS A 2 2.00 -78.14 -15.51
CA LYS A 2 1.81 -77.30 -14.30
C LYS A 2 2.22 -75.81 -14.48
N LYS A 3 3.35 -75.52 -15.15
CA LYS A 3 3.83 -74.13 -15.36
C LYS A 3 2.90 -73.29 -16.24
N THR A 4 2.29 -73.90 -17.26
CA THR A 4 1.34 -73.21 -18.15
C THR A 4 0.04 -72.82 -17.44
N LYS A 5 -0.48 -73.67 -16.53
CA LYS A 5 -1.69 -73.35 -15.74
C LYS A 5 -1.46 -72.24 -14.72
N VAL A 6 -0.25 -72.11 -14.16
CA VAL A 6 0.12 -71.01 -13.23
C VAL A 6 0.23 -69.68 -13.97
N ILE A 7 0.75 -69.68 -15.20
CA ILE A 7 0.84 -68.47 -16.03
C ILE A 7 -0.57 -67.99 -16.44
N TYR A 8 -1.47 -68.90 -16.83
CA TYR A 8 -2.86 -68.54 -17.13
C TYR A 8 -3.64 -68.06 -15.90
N ALA A 9 -3.37 -68.61 -14.72
CA ALA A 9 -3.97 -68.14 -13.46
C ALA A 9 -3.48 -66.73 -13.06
N LEU A 10 -2.19 -66.42 -13.27
CA LEU A 10 -1.64 -65.08 -13.01
C LEU A 10 -2.12 -64.03 -14.03
N LEU A 11 -2.31 -64.42 -15.30
CA LEU A 11 -2.89 -63.55 -16.34
C LEU A 11 -4.36 -63.24 -16.09
N LEU A 12 -5.15 -64.21 -15.62
CA LEU A 12 -6.55 -64.01 -15.23
C LEU A 12 -6.69 -63.16 -13.96
N MET A 13 -5.75 -63.28 -13.01
CA MET A 13 -5.72 -62.44 -11.82
C MET A 13 -5.31 -60.98 -12.16
N GLY A 14 -4.38 -60.79 -13.10
CA GLY A 14 -4.01 -59.47 -13.60
C GLY A 14 -5.12 -58.76 -14.38
N LEU A 15 -5.91 -59.50 -15.16
CA LEU A 15 -7.10 -58.94 -15.85
C LEU A 15 -8.24 -58.59 -14.89
N ALA A 16 -8.41 -59.34 -13.79
CA ALA A 16 -9.41 -59.03 -12.77
C ALA A 16 -9.07 -57.79 -11.94
N PHE A 17 -7.79 -57.50 -11.70
CA PHE A 17 -7.35 -56.27 -11.02
C PHE A 17 -7.38 -55.02 -11.92
N GLY A 18 -7.29 -55.16 -13.25
CA GLY A 18 -7.40 -54.05 -14.19
C GLY A 18 -8.82 -53.48 -14.34
N ALA A 19 -9.84 -54.32 -14.15
CA ALA A 19 -11.25 -53.92 -14.29
C ALA A 19 -11.81 -53.17 -13.07
N LEU A 20 -11.12 -53.18 -11.92
CA LEU A 20 -11.47 -52.39 -10.72
C LEU A 20 -10.76 -51.02 -10.68
N SER A 21 -9.94 -50.70 -11.68
CA SER A 21 -9.25 -49.40 -11.80
C SER A 21 -10.00 -48.41 -12.72
N CYS A 22 -11.30 -48.60 -12.92
CA CYS A 22 -12.16 -47.45 -13.16
C CYS A 22 -12.45 -46.82 -11.80
N ARG A 23 -11.51 -46.01 -11.31
CA ARG A 23 -11.87 -44.96 -10.35
C ARG A 23 -12.92 -44.13 -11.07
N GLU A 24 -14.13 -44.05 -10.54
CA GLU A 24 -15.09 -43.03 -10.97
C GLU A 24 -14.27 -41.75 -11.09
N LYS A 25 -14.20 -41.18 -12.31
CA LYS A 25 -13.82 -39.78 -12.40
C LYS A 25 -14.90 -39.10 -11.59
N GLU A 26 -14.58 -38.73 -10.36
CA GLU A 26 -15.32 -37.68 -9.68
C GLU A 26 -15.18 -36.48 -10.62
N THR A 27 -16.12 -36.38 -11.54
CA THR A 27 -16.43 -35.13 -12.17
C THR A 27 -16.84 -34.26 -11.00
N ILE A 28 -15.96 -33.30 -10.66
CA ILE A 28 -16.38 -32.14 -9.88
C ILE A 28 -17.67 -31.70 -10.57
N ALA A 29 -18.77 -31.78 -9.85
CA ALA A 29 -20.06 -31.51 -10.43
C ALA A 29 -19.98 -30.09 -11.05
N ASP A 30 -20.48 -29.91 -12.27
CA ASP A 30 -20.33 -28.64 -13.02
C ASP A 30 -20.96 -27.44 -12.27
N ASP A 31 -21.70 -27.71 -11.19
CA ASP A 31 -22.37 -26.81 -10.26
C ASP A 31 -21.66 -26.64 -8.90
N ILE A 32 -20.48 -27.25 -8.69
CA ILE A 32 -19.62 -26.89 -7.54
C ILE A 32 -19.04 -25.50 -7.79
N VAL A 33 -19.77 -24.50 -7.33
CA VAL A 33 -19.23 -23.17 -7.09
C VAL A 33 -18.32 -23.29 -5.87
N ILE A 34 -17.02 -23.37 -6.10
CA ILE A 34 -16.03 -23.17 -5.03
C ILE A 34 -16.07 -21.68 -4.71
N PRO A 35 -16.58 -21.26 -3.53
CA PRO A 35 -16.62 -19.84 -3.19
C PRO A 35 -15.19 -19.29 -3.20
N GLY A 36 -14.94 -18.23 -3.95
CA GLY A 36 -13.64 -17.55 -3.99
C GLY A 36 -12.65 -17.98 -5.08
N LEU A 37 -13.10 -18.67 -6.14
CA LEU A 37 -12.29 -18.87 -7.38
C LEU A 37 -12.61 -17.86 -8.50
N GLY A 38 -13.51 -16.91 -8.28
CA GLY A 38 -14.00 -15.98 -9.30
C GLY A 38 -14.95 -16.63 -10.31
N GLY A 39 -15.45 -15.85 -11.28
CA GLY A 39 -16.23 -16.35 -12.42
C GLY A 39 -17.76 -16.36 -12.28
N THR A 40 -18.31 -15.91 -11.16
CA THR A 40 -19.76 -15.66 -11.01
C THR A 40 -20.05 -14.16 -11.15
N GLU A 41 -20.80 -13.76 -12.18
CA GLU A 41 -21.37 -12.40 -12.25
C GLU A 41 -22.43 -12.27 -11.16
N GLU A 42 -22.03 -11.76 -10.01
CA GLU A 42 -22.96 -11.40 -8.96
C GLU A 42 -23.67 -10.08 -9.32
N ALA A 43 -24.97 -10.00 -9.02
CA ALA A 43 -25.72 -8.77 -9.24
C ALA A 43 -25.13 -7.62 -8.40
N ALA A 44 -25.08 -6.42 -9.00
CA ALA A 44 -24.59 -5.23 -8.31
C ALA A 44 -25.43 -4.91 -7.07
N ASN A 45 -24.76 -4.76 -5.93
CA ASN A 45 -25.37 -4.35 -4.66
C ASN A 45 -25.19 -2.83 -4.43
N ASP A 46 -25.67 -2.32 -3.30
CA ASP A 46 -25.59 -0.89 -3.00
C ASP A 46 -24.17 -0.40 -2.69
N LEU A 47 -23.29 -1.28 -2.21
CA LEU A 47 -21.87 -0.98 -2.06
C LEU A 47 -21.19 -0.82 -3.43
N ASP A 48 -21.49 -1.69 -4.40
CA ASP A 48 -20.96 -1.58 -5.76
C ASP A 48 -21.34 -0.22 -6.40
N LYS A 49 -22.59 0.23 -6.20
CA LYS A 49 -23.05 1.54 -6.68
C LYS A 49 -22.30 2.68 -5.99
N TRP A 50 -22.18 2.61 -4.67
CA TRP A 50 -21.48 3.64 -3.89
C TRP A 50 -20.01 3.75 -4.30
N LEU A 51 -19.32 2.62 -4.50
CA LEU A 51 -17.94 2.58 -5.00
C LEU A 51 -17.83 3.14 -6.41
N TYR A 52 -18.79 2.83 -7.29
CA TYR A 52 -18.82 3.38 -8.63
C TYR A 52 -18.96 4.91 -8.62
N GLU A 53 -19.94 5.44 -7.87
CA GLU A 53 -20.22 6.88 -7.77
C GLU A 53 -19.09 7.68 -7.11
N ASN A 54 -18.38 7.09 -6.14
CA ASN A 54 -17.35 7.79 -5.37
C ASN A 54 -15.92 7.58 -5.88
N PHE A 55 -15.65 6.54 -6.66
CA PHE A 55 -14.30 6.19 -7.13
C PHE A 55 -14.22 5.96 -8.64
N THR A 56 -15.10 5.13 -9.20
CA THR A 56 -14.97 4.72 -10.60
C THR A 56 -15.40 5.82 -11.57
N GLU A 57 -16.58 6.38 -11.40
CA GLU A 57 -17.08 7.45 -12.27
C GLU A 57 -16.24 8.75 -12.16
N PRO A 58 -15.94 9.28 -10.95
CA PRO A 58 -15.21 10.54 -10.86
C PRO A 58 -13.72 10.41 -11.17
N TYR A 59 -13.07 9.28 -10.85
CA TYR A 59 -11.60 9.15 -10.85
C TYR A 59 -11.06 7.96 -11.63
N ASN A 60 -11.93 7.12 -12.22
CA ASN A 60 -11.55 5.91 -12.93
C ASN A 60 -10.70 4.95 -12.07
N ILE A 61 -11.11 4.79 -10.80
CA ILE A 61 -10.52 3.87 -9.84
C ILE A 61 -11.50 2.72 -9.62
N GLU A 62 -11.04 1.50 -9.85
CA GLU A 62 -11.76 0.28 -9.50
C GLU A 62 -11.38 -0.16 -8.08
N VAL A 63 -12.37 -0.27 -7.19
CA VAL A 63 -12.15 -0.81 -5.84
C VAL A 63 -12.50 -2.29 -5.84
N VAL A 64 -11.49 -3.13 -5.69
CA VAL A 64 -11.61 -4.59 -5.70
C VAL A 64 -11.69 -5.08 -4.25
N TYR A 65 -12.89 -5.41 -3.81
CA TYR A 65 -13.15 -5.97 -2.48
C TYR A 65 -13.67 -7.42 -2.53
N ARG A 66 -14.28 -7.82 -3.65
CA ARG A 66 -14.73 -9.20 -3.89
C ARG A 66 -13.50 -10.09 -4.03
N TRP A 67 -13.50 -11.21 -3.32
CA TRP A 67 -12.33 -12.08 -3.24
C TRP A 67 -11.95 -12.65 -4.61
N ASP A 68 -10.75 -12.29 -5.06
CA ASP A 68 -10.08 -12.88 -6.21
C ASP A 68 -8.62 -13.13 -5.85
N ALA A 69 -8.31 -14.40 -5.59
CA ALA A 69 -6.98 -14.88 -5.26
C ALA A 69 -5.89 -14.36 -6.22
N ALA A 70 -6.17 -14.28 -7.53
CA ALA A 70 -5.20 -13.83 -8.51
C ALA A 70 -4.89 -12.33 -8.40
N GLN A 71 -5.83 -11.54 -7.87
CA GLN A 71 -5.64 -10.11 -7.64
C GLN A 71 -5.09 -9.81 -6.24
N MET A 72 -5.28 -10.71 -5.27
CA MET A 72 -4.99 -10.45 -3.86
C MET A 72 -3.68 -11.06 -3.35
N TYR A 73 -3.22 -12.18 -3.91
CA TYR A 73 -1.96 -12.78 -3.47
C TYR A 73 -0.74 -12.00 -3.97
N THR A 74 0.04 -11.48 -3.02
CA THR A 74 1.38 -10.89 -3.26
C THR A 74 2.44 -11.99 -3.41
N THR A 75 2.26 -13.13 -2.72
CA THR A 75 3.03 -14.36 -2.89
C THR A 75 2.15 -15.59 -2.68
N LEU A 76 2.53 -16.74 -3.24
CA LEU A 76 1.83 -18.03 -3.04
C LEU A 76 1.86 -18.53 -1.58
N ALA A 77 2.65 -17.89 -0.71
CA ALA A 77 2.80 -18.27 0.70
C ALA A 77 1.94 -17.40 1.65
N SER A 78 1.37 -16.29 1.17
CA SER A 78 0.64 -15.33 1.99
C SER A 78 -0.70 -15.93 2.44
N ARG A 79 -0.96 -15.97 3.75
CA ARG A 79 -2.25 -16.43 4.32
C ARG A 79 -3.21 -15.25 4.46
N LEU A 80 -3.63 -14.71 3.33
CA LEU A 80 -4.53 -13.57 3.28
C LEU A 80 -5.99 -14.02 3.46
N VAL A 81 -6.78 -13.20 4.15
CA VAL A 81 -8.22 -13.42 4.32
C VAL A 81 -9.02 -12.35 3.56
N PRO A 82 -10.23 -12.69 3.07
CA PRO A 82 -11.11 -11.72 2.43
C PRO A 82 -11.45 -10.54 3.34
N VAL A 83 -11.61 -9.37 2.73
CA VAL A 83 -12.20 -8.22 3.43
C VAL A 83 -13.66 -8.49 3.76
N GLU A 84 -14.07 -8.12 4.97
CA GLU A 84 -15.46 -8.16 5.40
C GLU A 84 -16.26 -7.08 4.68
N PHE A 85 -17.48 -7.41 4.22
CA PHE A 85 -18.32 -6.51 3.42
C PHE A 85 -18.54 -5.15 4.11
N ASP A 86 -18.83 -5.18 5.42
CA ASP A 86 -19.12 -3.98 6.21
C ASP A 86 -17.86 -3.14 6.51
N ALA A 87 -16.66 -3.69 6.32
CA ALA A 87 -15.39 -2.98 6.52
C ALA A 87 -14.99 -2.15 5.29
N VAL A 88 -15.52 -2.47 4.09
CA VAL A 88 -15.13 -1.83 2.83
C VAL A 88 -15.50 -0.35 2.79
N LYS A 89 -16.77 -0.04 3.06
CA LYS A 89 -17.28 1.33 2.94
C LYS A 89 -16.61 2.30 3.93
N PRO A 90 -16.48 1.98 5.23
CA PRO A 90 -15.81 2.85 6.18
C PRO A 90 -14.35 3.14 5.81
N MET A 91 -13.60 2.10 5.42
CA MET A 91 -12.21 2.25 5.01
C MET A 91 -12.07 3.14 3.77
N MET A 92 -12.84 2.87 2.73
CA MET A 92 -12.76 3.64 1.49
C MET A 92 -13.25 5.08 1.67
N ALA A 93 -14.32 5.30 2.44
CA ALA A 93 -14.82 6.65 2.71
C ALA A 93 -13.79 7.48 3.47
N ALA A 94 -13.16 6.91 4.50
CA ALA A 94 -12.08 7.58 5.23
C ALA A 94 -10.90 7.92 4.31
N ILE A 95 -10.44 6.95 3.50
CA ILE A 95 -9.35 7.14 2.55
C ILE A 95 -9.66 8.24 1.54
N ARG A 96 -10.86 8.26 0.95
CA ARG A 96 -11.27 9.31 0.02
C ARG A 96 -11.11 10.68 0.65
N ASP A 97 -11.53 10.83 1.90
CA ASP A 97 -11.53 12.12 2.59
C ASP A 97 -10.11 12.55 3.00
N VAL A 98 -9.23 11.63 3.42
CA VAL A 98 -7.85 11.98 3.79
C VAL A 98 -6.86 12.04 2.63
N TRP A 99 -7.21 11.48 1.47
CA TRP A 99 -6.35 11.48 0.28
C TRP A 99 -6.85 12.42 -0.81
N PHE A 100 -8.10 12.31 -1.28
CA PHE A 100 -8.52 13.09 -2.46
C PHE A 100 -8.76 14.54 -2.11
N GLU A 101 -9.50 14.81 -1.04
CA GLU A 101 -9.89 16.17 -0.66
C GLU A 101 -8.69 17.12 -0.52
N PRO A 102 -7.58 16.74 0.16
CA PRO A 102 -6.40 17.59 0.26
C PRO A 102 -5.76 17.94 -1.09
N TYR A 103 -5.65 16.96 -1.99
CA TYR A 103 -5.09 17.18 -3.32
C TYR A 103 -6.04 17.94 -4.24
N ILE A 104 -7.36 17.78 -4.09
CA ILE A 104 -8.35 18.59 -4.81
C ILE A 104 -8.22 20.06 -4.40
N GLN A 105 -8.05 20.34 -3.10
CA GLN A 105 -7.83 21.71 -2.62
C GLN A 105 -6.48 22.29 -3.11
N ALA A 106 -5.42 21.48 -3.11
CA ALA A 106 -4.08 21.94 -3.49
C ALA A 106 -3.87 22.06 -5.02
N ALA A 107 -4.50 21.20 -5.84
CA ALA A 107 -4.17 21.02 -7.26
C ALA A 107 -5.39 20.98 -8.20
N GLY A 108 -6.61 20.96 -7.64
CA GLY A 108 -7.84 20.79 -8.39
C GLY A 108 -8.20 19.33 -8.70
N ALA A 109 -9.48 19.07 -8.99
CA ALA A 109 -9.99 17.72 -9.21
C ALA A 109 -9.38 17.01 -10.43
N ASP A 110 -8.96 17.76 -11.45
CA ASP A 110 -8.36 17.17 -12.65
C ASP A 110 -7.00 16.52 -12.36
N PHE A 111 -6.26 16.99 -11.35
CA PHE A 111 -5.00 16.38 -10.92
C PHE A 111 -5.23 14.95 -10.40
N ILE A 112 -6.14 14.78 -9.44
CA ILE A 112 -6.47 13.45 -8.89
C ILE A 112 -6.94 12.51 -10.00
N LYS A 113 -7.83 12.96 -10.89
CA LYS A 113 -8.31 12.14 -12.02
C LYS A 113 -7.21 11.60 -12.92
N GLN A 114 -6.17 12.39 -13.15
CA GLN A 114 -5.06 12.03 -14.03
C GLN A 114 -4.05 11.13 -13.33
N MET A 115 -3.76 11.39 -12.05
CA MET A 115 -2.67 10.75 -11.33
C MET A 115 -3.11 9.55 -10.49
N SER A 116 -4.41 9.35 -10.24
CA SER A 116 -4.89 8.23 -9.44
C SER A 116 -4.55 6.86 -10.06
N PRO A 117 -4.26 5.86 -9.22
CA PRO A 117 -4.10 4.47 -9.65
C PRO A 117 -5.38 3.96 -10.29
N LYS A 118 -5.29 2.87 -11.05
CA LYS A 118 -6.46 2.27 -11.70
C LYS A 118 -7.22 1.31 -10.80
N LYS A 119 -6.55 0.74 -9.79
CA LYS A 119 -7.13 -0.22 -8.86
C LYS A 119 -6.70 0.05 -7.42
N VAL A 120 -7.63 -0.12 -6.50
CA VAL A 120 -7.37 -0.28 -5.07
C VAL A 120 -7.93 -1.64 -4.68
N VAL A 121 -7.09 -2.53 -4.15
CA VAL A 121 -7.48 -3.88 -3.76
C VAL A 121 -7.47 -3.98 -2.24
N LEU A 122 -8.57 -4.45 -1.66
CA LEU A 122 -8.74 -4.56 -0.21
C LEU A 122 -8.57 -6.01 0.25
N VAL A 123 -7.81 -6.19 1.33
CA VAL A 123 -7.60 -7.49 1.97
C VAL A 123 -7.83 -7.36 3.47
N GLY A 124 -8.55 -8.32 4.04
CA GLY A 124 -9.02 -8.25 5.42
C GLY A 124 -7.90 -8.40 6.47
N SER A 125 -6.89 -9.21 6.17
CA SER A 125 -5.80 -9.52 7.11
C SER A 125 -4.55 -8.66 6.88
N PRO A 126 -3.74 -8.42 7.91
CA PRO A 126 -2.38 -7.93 7.73
C PRO A 126 -1.50 -9.00 7.05
N GLU A 127 -0.48 -8.56 6.32
CA GLU A 127 0.64 -9.43 5.92
C GLU A 127 1.85 -9.06 6.79
N TYR A 128 2.54 -10.03 7.37
CA TYR A 128 3.73 -9.75 8.17
C TYR A 128 4.99 -10.09 7.37
N GLN A 129 5.92 -9.15 7.29
CA GLN A 129 7.28 -9.40 6.81
C GLN A 129 8.27 -9.06 7.94
N ASN A 130 9.02 -10.07 8.40
CA ASN A 130 10.04 -9.93 9.44
C ASN A 130 9.58 -9.33 10.78
N GLY A 131 8.30 -9.49 11.14
CA GLY A 131 7.72 -8.95 12.37
C GLY A 131 7.03 -7.59 12.21
N SER A 132 7.24 -6.93 11.07
CA SER A 132 6.57 -5.67 10.70
C SER A 132 5.40 -5.94 9.76
N ILE A 133 4.33 -5.14 9.87
CA ILE A 133 3.16 -5.25 9.01
C ILE A 133 3.52 -4.67 7.63
N LYS A 134 3.42 -5.49 6.58
CA LYS A 134 3.33 -5.03 5.20
C LYS A 134 1.88 -4.64 4.98
N LEU A 135 1.62 -3.40 4.56
CA LEU A 135 0.26 -2.86 4.42
C LEU A 135 -0.18 -2.64 2.97
N GLY A 136 0.78 -2.68 2.04
CA GLY A 136 0.50 -2.58 0.63
C GLY A 136 1.68 -2.99 -0.23
N GLN A 137 1.41 -3.05 -1.53
CA GLN A 137 2.37 -3.27 -2.59
C GLN A 137 1.75 -2.72 -3.87
N ALA A 138 2.43 -1.81 -4.57
CA ALA A 138 2.06 -1.48 -5.93
C ALA A 138 2.69 -2.42 -6.97
N GLU A 139 1.85 -2.90 -7.89
CA GLU A 139 2.30 -3.53 -9.12
C GLU A 139 2.21 -2.50 -10.26
N GLY A 140 3.32 -1.80 -10.52
CA GLY A 140 3.50 -0.99 -11.73
C GLY A 140 2.53 0.19 -11.88
N ALA A 141 2.52 1.12 -10.93
CA ALA A 141 1.78 2.40 -10.95
C ALA A 141 0.25 2.31 -11.06
N ARG A 142 -0.33 1.10 -11.16
CA ARG A 142 -1.75 0.93 -11.51
C ARG A 142 -2.62 0.37 -10.39
N LYS A 143 -2.02 -0.24 -9.37
CA LYS A 143 -2.74 -0.99 -8.35
C LYS A 143 -2.13 -0.69 -6.99
N ILE A 144 -2.96 -0.30 -6.01
CA ILE A 144 -2.59 -0.22 -4.60
C ILE A 144 -3.27 -1.38 -3.88
N LEU A 145 -2.52 -2.12 -3.08
CA LEU A 145 -3.06 -3.13 -2.17
C LEU A 145 -3.17 -2.51 -0.77
N LEU A 146 -4.32 -2.65 -0.12
CA LEU A 146 -4.54 -2.22 1.25
C LEU A 146 -4.88 -3.43 2.10
N LEU A 147 -4.04 -3.70 3.08
CA LEU A 147 -4.13 -4.84 3.98
C LEU A 147 -4.77 -4.42 5.31
N ASN A 148 -5.15 -5.42 6.12
CA ASN A 148 -5.74 -5.23 7.45
C ASN A 148 -7.09 -4.48 7.46
N ALA A 149 -7.85 -4.53 6.37
CA ALA A 149 -9.12 -3.81 6.24
C ALA A 149 -10.17 -4.20 7.31
N ASN A 150 -10.17 -5.45 7.79
CA ASN A 150 -11.18 -5.91 8.76
C ASN A 150 -10.97 -5.32 10.17
N ASN A 151 -9.76 -4.86 10.46
CA ASN A 151 -9.42 -4.23 11.74
C ASN A 151 -9.31 -2.71 11.61
N PHE A 152 -9.74 -2.13 10.49
CA PHE A 152 -9.67 -0.71 10.27
C PHE A 152 -10.75 0.03 11.07
N ASP A 153 -10.32 0.99 11.89
CA ASP A 153 -11.19 1.93 12.60
C ASP A 153 -10.79 3.35 12.20
N PRO A 154 -11.68 4.14 11.55
CA PRO A 154 -11.36 5.51 11.15
C PRO A 154 -11.14 6.47 12.34
N THR A 155 -11.54 6.09 13.56
CA THR A 155 -11.27 6.85 14.78
C THR A 155 -9.92 6.50 15.40
N ASP A 156 -9.30 5.39 14.99
CA ASP A 156 -7.91 5.07 15.35
C ASP A 156 -6.97 5.83 14.42
N GLU A 157 -6.49 6.99 14.89
CA GLU A 157 -5.58 7.86 14.15
C GLU A 157 -4.31 7.11 13.68
N ALA A 158 -3.79 6.19 14.50
CA ALA A 158 -2.60 5.42 14.13
C ALA A 158 -2.87 4.48 12.96
N GLY A 159 -3.97 3.72 13.01
CA GLY A 159 -4.42 2.86 11.92
C GLY A 159 -4.75 3.64 10.64
N LEU A 160 -5.41 4.80 10.77
CA LEU A 160 -5.70 5.69 9.64
C LEU A 160 -4.42 6.24 9.00
N LYS A 161 -3.47 6.72 9.80
CA LYS A 161 -2.16 7.21 9.33
C LYS A 161 -1.37 6.11 8.63
N GLN A 162 -1.43 4.86 9.14
CA GLN A 162 -0.80 3.71 8.51
C GLN A 162 -1.34 3.43 7.09
N ALA A 163 -2.66 3.43 6.95
CA ALA A 163 -3.31 3.20 5.66
C ALA A 163 -3.04 4.37 4.70
N LEU A 164 -3.08 5.60 5.21
CA LEU A 164 -2.79 6.81 4.44
C LEU A 164 -1.33 6.85 3.96
N HIS A 165 -0.37 6.50 4.82
CA HIS A 165 1.05 6.43 4.45
C HIS A 165 1.28 5.47 3.28
N THR A 166 0.69 4.28 3.34
CA THR A 166 0.75 3.30 2.24
C THR A 166 0.25 3.91 0.92
N ILE A 167 -0.89 4.59 0.96
CA ILE A 167 -1.49 5.19 -0.25
C ILE A 167 -0.65 6.35 -0.77
N LEU A 168 -0.22 7.27 0.11
CA LEU A 168 0.55 8.44 -0.29
C LEU A 168 1.96 8.08 -0.76
N HIS A 169 2.57 7.05 -0.18
CA HIS A 169 3.84 6.50 -0.64
C HIS A 169 3.72 5.98 -2.10
N GLU A 170 2.72 5.15 -2.37
CA GLU A 170 2.49 4.62 -3.71
C GLU A 170 2.02 5.69 -4.71
N PHE A 171 1.24 6.65 -4.24
CA PHE A 171 0.84 7.80 -5.05
C PHE A 171 2.05 8.66 -5.43
N ALA A 172 2.97 8.92 -4.49
CA ALA A 172 4.22 9.61 -4.76
C ALA A 172 5.10 8.86 -5.78
N HIS A 173 5.08 7.52 -5.77
CA HIS A 173 5.68 6.72 -6.84
C HIS A 173 5.07 7.02 -8.21
N ILE A 174 3.74 7.10 -8.31
CA ILE A 174 3.07 7.45 -9.57
C ILE A 174 3.49 8.84 -10.04
N LEU A 175 3.59 9.81 -9.14
CA LEU A 175 4.03 11.16 -9.47
C LEU A 175 5.43 11.12 -10.10
N HIS A 176 6.44 10.58 -9.41
CA HIS A 176 7.81 10.64 -9.94
C HIS A 176 8.06 9.75 -11.16
N GLN A 177 7.32 8.65 -11.29
CA GLN A 177 7.38 7.82 -12.50
C GLN A 177 6.78 8.55 -13.72
N THR A 178 5.89 9.52 -13.49
CA THR A 178 5.29 10.35 -14.55
C THR A 178 6.18 11.54 -14.89
N VAL A 179 6.69 12.25 -13.88
CA VAL A 179 7.67 13.33 -14.04
C VAL A 179 8.80 13.09 -13.03
N MET A 180 9.98 12.70 -13.52
CA MET A 180 11.09 12.33 -12.64
C MET A 180 11.59 13.54 -11.85
N PHE A 181 11.81 13.36 -10.54
CA PHE A 181 12.52 14.34 -9.70
C PHE A 181 13.99 14.49 -10.12
N ASP A 182 14.65 15.54 -9.62
CA ASP A 182 16.04 15.83 -9.95
C ASP A 182 16.98 14.69 -9.47
N LYS A 183 17.74 14.13 -10.41
CA LYS A 183 18.65 13.01 -10.16
C LYS A 183 19.74 13.30 -9.14
N THR A 184 20.05 14.57 -8.88
CA THR A 184 20.99 14.99 -7.84
C THR A 184 20.50 14.68 -6.43
N TYR A 185 19.21 14.35 -6.25
CA TYR A 185 18.66 13.94 -4.96
C TYR A 185 19.42 12.74 -4.37
N GLN A 186 19.79 11.77 -5.22
CA GLN A 186 20.51 10.57 -4.79
C GLN A 186 21.90 10.87 -4.22
N ASP A 187 22.50 12.01 -4.59
CA ASP A 187 23.85 12.38 -4.18
C ASP A 187 23.88 12.82 -2.71
N ILE A 188 22.74 13.25 -2.15
CA ILE A 188 22.59 13.65 -0.75
C ILE A 188 22.93 12.48 0.20
N SER A 189 22.53 11.26 -0.15
CA SER A 189 22.73 10.06 0.65
C SER A 189 23.61 9.01 -0.04
N ALA A 190 24.45 9.43 -0.98
CA ALA A 190 25.38 8.55 -1.67
C ALA A 190 26.27 7.79 -0.67
N GLY A 191 26.31 6.46 -0.82
CA GLY A 191 27.08 5.57 0.07
C GLY A 191 26.35 5.12 1.33
N PHE A 192 25.17 5.68 1.66
CA PHE A 192 24.38 5.29 2.83
C PHE A 192 23.13 4.46 2.50
N TYR A 193 22.77 4.32 1.22
CA TYR A 193 21.72 3.41 0.78
C TYR A 193 22.08 1.94 1.05
N ASN A 194 21.12 1.20 1.60
CA ASN A 194 21.26 -0.19 2.02
C ASN A 194 20.02 -1.01 1.63
N ALA A 195 19.98 -1.49 0.38
CA ALA A 195 18.81 -2.15 -0.23
C ALA A 195 18.25 -3.37 0.54
N THR A 196 19.08 -4.07 1.32
CA THR A 196 18.66 -5.27 2.06
C THR A 196 18.75 -5.11 3.58
N GLY A 197 19.71 -4.33 4.07
CA GLY A 197 20.01 -4.19 5.49
C GLY A 197 19.13 -3.18 6.22
N TRP A 198 18.32 -2.38 5.51
CA TRP A 198 17.32 -1.52 6.14
C TRP A 198 16.36 -2.30 7.06
N LYS A 199 16.04 -3.54 6.69
CA LYS A 199 15.17 -4.46 7.44
C LYS A 199 15.73 -4.91 8.79
N GLU A 200 17.01 -4.65 9.06
CA GLU A 200 17.63 -5.01 10.34
C GLU A 200 17.28 -4.02 11.44
N TYR A 201 16.99 -2.77 11.06
CA TYR A 201 16.61 -1.68 11.95
C TYR A 201 15.15 -1.75 12.39
N ASP A 202 14.27 -2.34 11.56
CA ASP A 202 12.85 -2.55 11.89
C ASP A 202 12.62 -3.60 12.98
N ARG A 203 13.54 -4.56 13.19
CA ARG A 203 13.33 -5.72 14.07
C ARG A 203 13.15 -5.36 15.55
N ASN A 204 13.56 -4.17 15.98
CA ASN A 204 13.67 -3.81 17.38
C ASN A 204 12.85 -2.56 17.80
N GLN A 205 12.15 -1.90 16.89
CA GLN A 205 11.43 -0.65 17.20
C GLN A 205 10.04 -0.62 16.54
N PRO A 206 8.95 -0.95 17.27
CA PRO A 206 7.58 -0.82 16.78
C PRO A 206 7.03 0.62 16.86
N THR A 207 7.90 1.61 17.05
CA THR A 207 7.54 3.02 17.22
C THR A 207 7.97 3.82 15.99
N ASP A 208 7.23 4.88 15.63
CA ASP A 208 7.58 5.85 14.57
C ASP A 208 8.91 6.62 14.81
N TYR A 209 9.67 6.25 15.85
CA TYR A 209 10.97 6.79 16.20
C TYR A 209 12.08 5.89 15.64
N ASN A 210 12.78 6.35 14.61
CA ASN A 210 13.86 5.63 13.93
C ASN A 210 15.20 6.38 14.06
N PRO A 211 15.79 6.45 15.27
CA PRO A 211 16.96 7.30 15.52
C PRO A 211 18.17 6.95 14.64
N GLU A 212 18.30 5.67 14.26
CA GLU A 212 19.41 5.20 13.43
C GLU A 212 19.28 5.67 11.97
N SER A 213 18.05 5.68 11.41
CA SER A 213 17.82 6.25 10.08
C SER A 213 17.95 7.77 10.09
N TYR A 214 17.42 8.43 11.13
CA TYR A 214 17.53 9.88 11.30
C TYR A 214 19.00 10.31 11.36
N ALA A 215 19.84 9.61 12.12
CA ALA A 215 21.28 9.89 12.20
C ALA A 215 22.03 9.65 10.87
N ARG A 216 21.41 9.00 9.89
CA ARG A 216 21.98 8.77 8.55
C ARG A 216 21.33 9.65 7.47
N GLY A 217 20.47 10.59 7.87
CA GLY A 217 19.79 11.52 6.98
C GLY A 217 18.57 10.93 6.27
N PHE A 218 17.88 9.94 6.86
CA PHE A 218 16.69 9.30 6.29
C PHE A 218 15.49 9.42 7.23
N VAL A 219 14.31 9.76 6.69
CA VAL A 219 13.05 9.94 7.45
C VAL A 219 12.41 8.63 7.93
N SER A 220 12.90 7.50 7.47
CA SER A 220 12.47 6.16 7.90
C SER A 220 13.58 5.15 7.63
N ASN A 221 13.52 3.97 8.24
CA ASN A 221 14.42 2.88 7.86
C ASN A 221 14.22 2.49 6.39
N TYR A 222 12.96 2.46 5.92
CA TYR A 222 12.63 2.04 4.55
C TYR A 222 13.20 2.99 3.49
N ALA A 223 13.29 4.29 3.77
CA ALA A 223 13.97 5.28 2.93
C ALA A 223 15.43 4.91 2.61
N MET A 224 16.11 4.14 3.46
CA MET A 224 17.48 3.67 3.20
C MET A 224 17.56 2.66 2.04
N SER A 225 16.44 2.04 1.65
CA SER A 225 16.45 0.95 0.67
C SER A 225 16.86 1.40 -0.74
N GLY A 226 16.63 2.67 -1.08
CA GLY A 226 17.08 3.25 -2.34
C GLY A 226 16.58 4.68 -2.54
N LYS A 227 17.16 5.37 -3.53
CA LYS A 227 16.88 6.79 -3.82
C LYS A 227 15.41 7.11 -4.11
N ASP A 228 14.69 6.19 -4.74
CA ASP A 228 13.30 6.43 -5.13
C ASP A 228 12.39 6.29 -3.90
N GLU A 229 12.64 5.29 -3.06
CA GLU A 229 11.99 5.08 -1.76
C GLU A 229 12.27 6.26 -0.81
N ASP A 230 13.52 6.70 -0.74
CA ASP A 230 13.93 7.87 0.05
C ASP A 230 13.17 9.13 -0.33
N PHE A 231 13.01 9.40 -1.62
CA PHE A 231 12.26 10.55 -2.11
C PHE A 231 10.78 10.46 -1.73
N VAL A 232 10.14 9.32 -2.00
CA VAL A 232 8.70 9.17 -1.70
C VAL A 232 8.41 9.14 -0.22
N GLU A 233 9.32 8.61 0.60
CA GLU A 233 9.18 8.57 2.06
C GLU A 233 9.26 9.96 2.67
N VAL A 234 10.16 10.84 2.19
CA VAL A 234 10.18 12.25 2.67
C VAL A 234 8.84 12.91 2.40
N LEU A 235 8.29 12.72 1.20
CA LEU A 235 6.98 13.28 0.84
C LEU A 235 5.86 12.68 1.70
N SER A 236 5.72 11.35 1.71
CA SER A 236 4.59 10.66 2.33
C SER A 236 4.61 10.76 3.85
N MET A 237 5.77 10.62 4.51
CA MET A 237 5.88 10.72 5.96
C MET A 237 5.53 12.13 6.44
N ILE A 238 6.00 13.17 5.75
CA ILE A 238 5.68 14.55 6.14
C ILE A 238 4.20 14.86 5.91
N LEU A 239 3.57 14.37 4.84
CA LEU A 239 2.12 14.53 4.67
C LEU A 239 1.31 13.84 5.78
N VAL A 240 1.73 12.66 6.23
CA VAL A 240 0.99 11.85 7.21
C VAL A 240 1.20 12.32 8.63
N TYR A 241 2.45 12.55 9.04
CA TYR A 241 2.82 12.88 10.41
C TYR A 241 3.00 14.38 10.66
N GLY A 242 3.09 15.15 9.58
CA GLY A 242 3.14 16.60 9.59
C GLY A 242 4.55 17.20 9.62
N LYS A 243 4.65 18.47 9.21
CA LYS A 243 5.90 19.23 9.25
C LYS A 243 6.41 19.41 10.68
N GLN A 244 5.49 19.58 11.64
CA GLN A 244 5.83 19.66 13.06
C GLN A 244 6.55 18.39 13.55
N TRP A 245 6.08 17.19 13.18
CA TRP A 245 6.76 15.95 13.52
C TRP A 245 8.19 15.90 12.95
N PHE A 246 8.36 16.33 11.70
CA PHE A 246 9.68 16.39 11.08
C PHE A 246 10.63 17.34 11.83
N ASP A 247 10.15 18.52 12.21
CA ASP A 247 10.96 19.53 12.90
C ASP A 247 11.26 19.21 14.36
N GLU A 248 10.32 18.59 15.06
CA GLU A 248 10.42 18.35 16.51
C GLU A 248 10.95 16.95 16.85
N THR A 249 10.88 16.00 15.91
CA THR A 249 11.32 14.61 16.13
C THR A 249 12.49 14.22 15.24
N VAL A 250 12.37 14.41 13.92
CA VAL A 250 13.33 13.90 12.94
C VAL A 250 14.61 14.75 12.95
N LEU A 251 14.49 16.07 12.76
CA LEU A 251 15.64 16.97 12.72
C LEU A 251 16.47 16.97 14.02
N PRO A 252 15.88 17.02 15.24
CA PRO A 252 16.66 17.00 16.47
C PRO A 252 17.35 15.65 16.75
N ALA A 253 16.83 14.55 16.20
CA ALA A 253 17.52 13.27 16.24
C ALA A 253 18.68 13.23 15.25
N ALA A 254 18.49 13.77 14.04
CA ALA A 254 19.52 13.88 13.01
C ALA A 254 20.68 14.81 13.40
N GLU A 255 20.40 15.91 14.11
CA GLU A 255 21.41 16.85 14.62
C GLU A 255 22.43 16.18 15.57
N LYS A 256 22.02 15.10 16.24
CA LYS A 256 22.90 14.33 17.15
C LYS A 256 23.82 13.36 16.41
N SER A 257 23.76 13.29 15.08
CA SER A 257 24.59 12.37 14.31
C SER A 257 26.07 12.74 14.41
N GLU A 258 26.89 11.76 14.76
CA GLU A 258 28.35 11.84 14.68
C GLU A 258 28.90 11.20 13.39
N GLU A 259 28.04 10.52 12.62
CA GLU A 259 28.43 9.76 11.43
C GLU A 259 28.30 10.57 10.13
N THR A 260 27.28 11.43 10.04
CA THR A 260 26.95 12.17 8.81
C THR A 260 26.39 13.55 9.12
N ASP A 261 26.39 14.45 8.13
CA ASP A 261 25.64 15.71 8.21
C ASP A 261 24.14 15.48 7.94
N ALA A 262 23.53 14.66 8.80
CA ALA A 262 22.16 14.16 8.61
C ALA A 262 21.11 15.27 8.65
N TYR A 263 21.32 16.27 9.51
CA TYR A 263 20.43 17.42 9.63
C TYR A 263 20.33 18.18 8.31
N ASN A 264 21.47 18.56 7.72
CA ASN A 264 21.46 19.29 6.45
C ASN A 264 20.98 18.40 5.30
N ALA A 265 21.31 17.10 5.31
CA ALA A 265 20.80 16.15 4.32
C ALA A 265 19.26 16.11 4.30
N LEU A 266 18.62 16.00 5.47
CA LEU A 266 17.16 15.94 5.57
C LEU A 266 16.50 17.26 5.16
N GLN A 267 17.07 18.41 5.52
CA GLN A 267 16.57 19.70 5.05
C GLN A 267 16.70 19.87 3.53
N GLN A 268 17.83 19.45 2.96
CA GLN A 268 18.03 19.49 1.52
C GLN A 268 17.03 18.59 0.79
N LYS A 269 16.78 17.38 1.31
CA LYS A 269 15.78 16.47 0.76
C LYS A 269 14.38 17.08 0.77
N LEU A 270 13.96 17.65 1.91
CA LEU A 270 12.68 18.35 2.00
C LEU A 270 12.58 19.48 0.97
N SER A 271 13.61 20.34 0.87
CA SER A 271 13.63 21.44 -0.09
C SER A 271 13.51 20.96 -1.55
N MET A 272 14.11 19.81 -1.88
CA MET A 272 13.96 19.19 -3.19
C MET A 272 12.57 18.61 -3.44
N VAL A 273 11.91 18.04 -2.42
CA VAL A 273 10.51 17.59 -2.51
C VAL A 273 9.56 18.77 -2.72
N GLU A 274 9.72 19.86 -1.96
CA GLU A 274 8.95 21.10 -2.13
C GLU A 274 9.10 21.67 -3.54
N SER A 275 10.36 21.79 -4.00
CA SER A 275 10.68 22.29 -5.34
C SER A 275 10.11 21.40 -6.43
N TYR A 276 10.18 20.08 -6.25
CA TYR A 276 9.64 19.11 -7.20
C TYR A 276 8.12 19.26 -7.34
N LEU A 277 7.38 19.27 -6.22
CA LEU A 277 5.92 19.38 -6.22
C LEU A 277 5.46 20.70 -6.84
N LEU A 278 6.12 21.80 -6.49
CA LEU A 278 5.77 23.11 -7.03
C LEU A 278 6.07 23.20 -8.53
N ASN A 279 7.27 22.82 -8.95
CA ASN A 279 7.71 23.01 -10.34
C ASN A 279 7.07 22.02 -11.32
N SER A 280 6.82 20.78 -10.88
CA SER A 280 6.30 19.72 -11.75
C SER A 280 4.78 19.66 -11.76
N TRP A 281 4.15 19.99 -10.63
CA TRP A 281 2.71 19.78 -10.42
C TRP A 281 1.96 21.05 -10.02
N GLY A 282 2.64 22.17 -9.77
CA GLY A 282 2.00 23.39 -9.27
C GLY A 282 1.48 23.25 -7.84
N ILE A 283 1.95 22.23 -7.10
CA ILE A 283 1.48 21.91 -5.76
C ILE A 283 2.44 22.51 -4.75
N ARG A 284 1.93 23.42 -3.92
CA ARG A 284 2.65 23.90 -2.75
C ARG A 284 2.62 22.82 -1.67
N PHE A 285 3.79 22.36 -1.23
CA PHE A 285 3.87 21.26 -0.26
C PHE A 285 3.58 21.72 1.18
N LEU A 286 4.27 22.77 1.63
CA LEU A 286 4.14 23.36 2.96
C LEU A 286 3.52 24.76 2.89
N ASP A 287 2.95 25.22 4.01
CA ASP A 287 2.39 26.56 4.12
C ASP A 287 3.42 27.64 3.79
N ASP A 288 2.97 28.69 3.11
CA ASP A 288 3.76 29.86 2.83
C ASP A 288 3.60 30.87 3.97
N GLU A 289 4.58 30.90 4.87
CA GLU A 289 4.57 31.77 6.06
C GLU A 289 4.48 33.28 5.74
N VAL A 290 4.80 33.69 4.50
CA VAL A 290 4.77 35.10 4.09
C VAL A 290 3.40 35.50 3.57
N THR A 291 2.79 34.66 2.73
CA THR A 291 1.50 34.94 2.08
C THR A 291 0.31 34.40 2.86
N GLY A 292 0.54 33.42 3.76
CA GLY A 292 -0.51 32.67 4.45
C GLY A 292 -1.21 31.64 3.56
N GLU A 293 -0.71 31.40 2.35
CA GLU A 293 -1.24 30.34 1.48
C GLU A 293 -0.93 28.96 2.07
N ARG A 294 -1.95 28.11 2.14
CA ARG A 294 -1.83 26.78 2.72
C ARG A 294 -1.23 25.79 1.72
N GLY A 295 -0.38 24.91 2.24
CA GLY A 295 0.21 23.79 1.51
C GLY A 295 -0.63 22.52 1.61
N LEU A 296 -0.28 21.55 0.79
CA LEU A 296 -0.87 20.22 0.78
C LEU A 296 -0.79 19.53 2.15
N GLU A 297 0.34 19.67 2.86
CA GLU A 297 0.54 19.05 4.17
C GLU A 297 -0.54 19.49 5.18
N SER A 298 -0.81 20.79 5.29
CA SER A 298 -1.86 21.32 6.14
C SER A 298 -3.25 20.79 5.79
N TYR A 299 -3.56 20.65 4.50
CA TYR A 299 -4.84 20.07 4.08
C TYR A 299 -4.95 18.59 4.47
N VAL A 300 -3.86 17.82 4.37
CA VAL A 300 -3.84 16.41 4.81
C VAL A 300 -4.02 16.32 6.33
N GLN A 301 -3.29 17.12 7.12
CA GLN A 301 -3.38 17.10 8.58
C GLN A 301 -4.79 17.46 9.08
N GLU A 302 -5.44 18.45 8.46
CA GLU A 302 -6.84 18.79 8.76
C GLU A 302 -7.80 17.68 8.37
N ALA A 303 -7.61 17.04 7.21
CA ALA A 303 -8.46 15.94 6.78
C ALA A 303 -8.37 14.74 7.73
N VAL A 304 -7.17 14.38 8.16
CA VAL A 304 -6.94 13.33 9.18
C VAL A 304 -7.65 13.70 10.48
N SER A 305 -7.42 14.92 10.99
CA SER A 305 -8.06 15.40 12.22
C SER A 305 -9.59 15.36 12.14
N LYS A 306 -10.14 15.76 10.98
CA LYS A 306 -11.58 15.75 10.72
C LYS A 306 -12.15 14.34 10.69
N VAL A 307 -11.50 13.40 10.01
CA VAL A 307 -11.96 12.00 9.92
C VAL A 307 -11.90 11.32 11.30
N VAL A 308 -10.84 11.54 12.07
CA VAL A 308 -10.74 10.98 13.44
C VAL A 308 -11.84 11.54 14.34
N ALA A 309 -12.09 12.85 14.29
CA ALA A 309 -13.10 13.50 15.11
C ALA A 309 -14.55 13.21 14.66
N THR A 310 -14.76 13.05 13.36
CA THR A 310 -16.07 12.83 12.75
C THR A 310 -15.90 11.94 11.52
N PRO A 311 -15.82 10.61 11.73
CA PRO A 311 -15.68 9.66 10.63
C PRO A 311 -16.81 9.82 9.62
N PRO A 312 -16.54 9.63 8.31
CA PRO A 312 -17.60 9.65 7.31
C PRO A 312 -18.62 8.57 7.66
N MET A 313 -19.84 9.03 8.00
CA MET A 313 -20.97 8.15 8.25
C MET A 313 -21.40 7.53 6.93
N GLU A 314 -21.37 6.19 6.87
CA GLU A 314 -21.85 5.32 5.78
C GLU A 314 -22.17 6.03 4.46
#